data_AF-A0A3A4K0Z4-F1
#
_entry.id   AF-A0A3A4K0Z4-F1
#
_cell.length_a   1.000
_cell.length_b   1.000
_cell.length_c   1.000
_cell.angle_alpha   90.00
_cell.angle_beta   90.00
_cell.angle_gamma   90.00
#
_symmetry.space_group_name_H-M   'P 1'
#
loop_
_entity.id
_entity.type
_entity.pdbx_description
1 polymer ?
#
loop_
_entity_poly.entity_id
_entity_poly.type
_entity_poly.pdbx_seq_one_letter_code
_entity_poly.pdbx_strand_id
1 'polypeptide(L)'
;MLMHRGIGLDRFNELPRGRAVHALYGCCCNVTWAECLADARPFTDRAALLATADVELLALSQSDLERAFDGLAHERVREHGCAELARHTRARIDEMLGPAEGYPDY
;
A
#
# COMPACT_ATOMS: atom_id res chain seq x y z
N MET A 1 0.05 -9.50 8.61
CA MET A 1 -1.37 -9.42 8.97
C MET A 1 -1.81 -7.97 8.75
N LEU A 2 -2.62 -7.69 7.71
CA LEU A 2 -3.10 -6.32 7.44
C LEU A 2 -4.06 -5.89 8.55
N MET A 3 -3.70 -4.86 9.31
CA MET A 3 -4.51 -4.36 10.44
C MET A 3 -5.69 -3.47 10.00
N HIS A 4 -5.68 -3.01 8.75
CA HIS A 4 -6.73 -2.20 8.15
C HIS A 4 -7.22 -2.95 6.91
N ARG A 5 -8.31 -3.69 7.03
CA ARG A 5 -8.98 -4.37 5.91
C ARG A 5 -10.37 -3.77 5.74
N GLY A 6 -10.76 -3.49 4.50
CA GLY A 6 -12.10 -2.97 4.20
C GLY A 6 -12.41 -1.56 4.69
N ILE A 7 -11.41 -0.70 4.87
CA ILE A 7 -11.65 0.65 5.42
C ILE A 7 -12.33 1.60 4.42
N GLY A 8 -12.25 1.33 3.11
CA GLY A 8 -12.71 2.23 2.06
C GLY A 8 -11.76 3.41 1.80
N LEU A 9 -11.90 4.02 0.62
CA LEU A 9 -11.03 5.13 0.18
C LEU A 9 -11.30 6.41 0.97
N ASP A 10 -12.57 6.75 1.20
CA ASP A 10 -12.95 7.97 1.91
C ASP A 10 -12.41 7.96 3.34
N ARG A 11 -12.62 6.85 4.07
CA ARG A 11 -12.05 6.69 5.42
C ARG A 11 -10.52 6.74 5.40
N PHE A 12 -9.88 6.15 4.38
CA PHE A 12 -8.42 6.22 4.23
C PHE A 12 -7.92 7.67 4.05
N ASN A 13 -8.64 8.48 3.27
CA ASN A 13 -8.34 9.90 3.11
C ASN A 13 -8.48 10.68 4.43
N GLU A 14 -9.42 10.29 5.28
CA GLU A 14 -9.67 10.93 6.59
C GLU A 14 -8.76 10.44 7.73
N LEU A 15 -8.04 9.33 7.56
CA LEU A 15 -7.20 8.78 8.62
C LEU A 15 -6.12 9.77 9.08
N PRO A 16 -5.82 9.84 10.40
CA PRO A 16 -4.63 10.52 10.87
C PRO A 16 -3.37 9.99 10.18
N ARG A 17 -2.41 10.86 9.86
CA ARG A 17 -1.18 10.51 9.14
C ARG A 17 -0.54 9.22 9.65
N GLY A 18 -0.31 9.10 10.96
CA GLY A 18 0.31 7.91 11.55
C GLY A 18 -0.46 6.61 11.30
N ARG A 19 -1.79 6.66 11.23
CA ARG A 19 -2.63 5.49 10.91
C ARG A 19 -2.58 5.14 9.43
N ALA A 20 -2.56 6.14 8.55
CA ALA A 20 -2.40 5.92 7.12
C ALA A 20 -1.02 5.35 6.77
N VAL A 21 0.05 5.90 7.35
CA VAL A 21 1.41 5.37 7.22
C VAL A 21 1.47 3.93 7.71
N HIS A 22 0.87 3.62 8.87
CA HIS A 22 0.86 2.25 9.39
C HIS A 22 0.09 1.28 8.47
N ALA A 23 -1.04 1.71 7.89
CA ALA A 23 -1.81 0.91 6.94
C ALA A 23 -1.00 0.60 5.66
N LEU A 24 -0.36 1.62 5.09
CA LEU A 24 0.50 1.51 3.91
C LEU A 24 1.77 0.70 4.19
N TYR A 25 2.38 0.87 5.36
CA TYR A 25 3.55 0.08 5.76
C TYR A 25 3.22 -1.43 5.77
N GLY A 26 2.00 -1.81 6.18
CA GLY A 26 1.52 -3.19 6.07
C GLY A 26 1.44 -3.72 4.62
N CYS A 27 1.43 -2.83 3.62
CA CYS A 27 1.38 -3.20 2.20
C CYS A 27 2.78 -3.45 1.63
N CYS A 28 3.74 -2.54 1.83
CA CYS A 28 5.06 -2.60 1.17
C CYS A 28 6.26 -2.88 2.10
N CYS A 29 6.05 -2.90 3.43
CA CYS A 29 7.14 -3.00 4.43
C CYS A 29 8.24 -1.93 4.27
N ASN A 30 7.91 -0.78 3.66
CA ASN A 30 8.80 0.36 3.46
C ASN A 30 8.15 1.63 4.05
N VAL A 31 8.85 2.29 4.98
CA VAL A 31 8.33 3.47 5.69
C VAL A 31 8.32 4.69 4.78
N THR A 32 9.41 4.97 4.05
CA THR A 32 9.51 6.13 3.16
C THR A 32 8.39 6.14 2.12
N TRP A 33 8.15 5.00 1.46
CA TRP A 33 7.05 4.82 0.51
C TRP A 33 5.68 5.05 1.16
N ALA A 34 5.48 4.52 2.37
CA ALA A 34 4.23 4.68 3.10
C ALA A 34 3.98 6.13 3.54
N GLU A 35 5.02 6.87 3.89
CA GLU A 35 4.95 8.29 4.21
C GLU A 35 4.62 9.14 2.99
N CYS A 36 5.30 8.93 1.86
CA CYS A 36 5.01 9.63 0.61
C CYS A 36 3.53 9.48 0.20
N LEU A 37 3.00 8.24 0.22
CA LEU A 37 1.59 8.01 -0.10
C LEU A 37 0.63 8.61 0.93
N ALA A 38 0.96 8.54 2.22
CA ALA A 38 0.12 9.13 3.26
C ALA A 38 0.06 10.66 3.17
N ASP A 39 1.14 11.29 2.70
CA ASP A 39 1.25 12.74 2.54
C ASP A 39 0.67 13.23 1.20
N ALA A 40 0.53 12.34 0.21
CA ALA A 40 -0.12 12.63 -1.08
C ALA A 40 -1.67 12.63 -1.03
N ARG A 41 -2.27 12.24 0.10
CA ARG A 41 -3.72 12.30 0.31
C ARG A 41 -4.23 13.76 0.29
N PRO A 42 -5.48 14.01 -0.13
CA PRO A 42 -6.51 13.02 -0.48
C PRO A 42 -6.41 12.52 -1.92
N PHE A 43 -6.76 11.24 -2.14
CA PHE A 43 -6.88 10.65 -3.47
C PHE A 43 -8.32 10.70 -3.97
N THR A 44 -8.51 11.05 -5.25
CA THR A 44 -9.83 11.13 -5.89
C THR A 44 -10.49 9.77 -6.05
N ASP A 45 -9.71 8.75 -6.44
CA ASP A 45 -10.19 7.40 -6.64
C ASP A 45 -9.07 6.38 -6.37
N ARG A 46 -9.43 5.09 -6.47
CA ARG A 46 -8.50 3.97 -6.27
C ARG A 46 -7.39 3.95 -7.31
N ALA A 47 -7.69 4.33 -8.55
CA ALA A 47 -6.70 4.33 -9.63
C ALA A 47 -5.61 5.39 -9.38
N ALA A 48 -5.98 6.56 -8.85
CA ALA A 48 -5.04 7.60 -8.43
C ALA A 48 -4.11 7.09 -7.33
N LEU A 49 -4.66 6.44 -6.29
CA LEU A 49 -3.85 5.83 -5.21
C LEU A 49 -2.87 4.78 -5.76
N LEU A 50 -3.33 3.86 -6.60
CA LEU A 50 -2.50 2.80 -7.17
C LEU A 50 -1.43 3.37 -8.11
N ALA A 51 -1.77 4.38 -8.92
CA ALA A 51 -0.80 5.03 -9.79
C ALA A 51 0.31 5.74 -8.98
N THR A 52 -0.05 6.47 -7.92
CA THR A 52 0.94 7.07 -7.01
C THR A 52 1.77 6.01 -6.31
N ALA A 53 1.15 4.91 -5.84
CA ALA A 53 1.84 3.76 -5.27
C ALA A 53 2.96 3.25 -6.18
N ASP A 54 2.65 3.02 -7.46
CA ASP A 54 3.61 2.49 -8.42
C ASP A 54 4.73 3.48 -8.72
N VAL A 55 4.42 4.77 -8.85
CA VAL A 55 5.43 5.82 -9.08
C VAL A 55 6.44 5.86 -7.92
N GLU A 56 5.96 5.82 -6.67
CA GLU A 56 6.84 5.82 -5.51
C GLU A 56 7.69 4.53 -5.42
N LEU A 57 7.21 3.40 -5.95
CA LEU A 57 8.03 2.17 -6.03
C LEU A 57 9.19 2.30 -7.01
N LEU A 58 9.03 3.10 -8.08
CA LEU A 58 10.12 3.36 -9.03
C LEU A 58 11.22 4.25 -8.43
N ALA A 59 10.91 5.00 -7.38
CA ALA A 59 11.87 5.84 -6.66
C ALA A 59 12.67 5.06 -5.59
N LEU A 60 12.33 3.80 -5.32
CA LEU A 60 13.03 2.99 -4.33
C LEU A 60 14.45 2.66 -4.77
N SER A 61 15.38 2.72 -3.81
CA SER A 61 16.72 2.17 -3.98
C SER A 61 16.69 0.63 -4.07
N GLN A 62 17.73 0.02 -4.63
CA GLN A 62 17.84 -1.44 -4.67
C GLN A 62 17.76 -2.07 -3.26
N SER A 63 18.42 -1.45 -2.26
CA SER A 63 18.38 -1.94 -0.88
C SER A 63 17.00 -1.83 -0.24
N ASP A 64 16.23 -0.81 -0.60
CA ASP A 64 14.84 -0.67 -0.13
C ASP A 64 13.90 -1.66 -0.79
N LEU A 65 14.14 -1.98 -2.06
CA LEU A 65 13.43 -3.01 -2.81
C LEU A 65 13.70 -4.40 -2.20
N GLU A 66 14.96 -4.72 -1.89
CA GLU A 66 15.33 -5.96 -1.21
C GLU A 66 14.65 -6.07 0.18
N ARG A 67 14.68 -4.99 0.97
CA ARG A 67 13.98 -4.95 2.27
C ARG A 67 12.47 -5.14 2.14
N ALA A 68 11.86 -4.57 1.11
CA ALA A 68 10.43 -4.77 0.84
C ALA A 68 10.15 -6.26 0.55
N PHE A 69 11.02 -6.93 -0.21
CA PHE A 69 10.91 -8.37 -0.48
C PHE A 69 11.18 -9.24 0.75
N ASP A 70 12.04 -8.84 1.69
CA ASP A 70 12.20 -9.55 2.97
C ASP A 70 10.86 -9.61 3.75
N GLY A 71 10.08 -8.54 3.68
CA GLY A 71 8.71 -8.51 4.24
C GLY A 71 7.70 -9.40 3.49
N LEU A 72 8.06 -9.87 2.29
CA LEU A 72 7.31 -10.78 1.44
C LEU A 72 7.90 -12.20 1.43
N ALA A 73 8.84 -12.54 2.33
CA ALA A 73 9.56 -13.82 2.32
C ALA A 73 8.67 -15.08 2.39
N HIS A 74 7.42 -14.94 2.86
CA HIS A 74 6.43 -16.03 2.90
C HIS A 74 5.54 -16.11 1.64
N GLU A 75 5.69 -15.18 0.70
CA GLU A 75 4.93 -15.13 -0.54
C GLU A 75 5.73 -15.72 -1.71
N ARG A 76 5.03 -16.26 -2.71
CA ARG A 76 5.66 -16.80 -3.91
C ARG A 76 6.04 -15.67 -4.86
N VAL A 77 7.23 -15.13 -4.69
CA VAL A 77 7.82 -14.11 -5.56
C VAL A 77 8.54 -14.78 -6.73
N ARG A 78 8.29 -14.34 -7.96
CA ARG A 78 8.94 -14.90 -9.16
C ARG A 78 10.28 -14.23 -9.46
N GLU A 79 10.35 -12.92 -9.26
CA GLU A 79 11.53 -12.09 -9.50
C GLU A 79 11.52 -10.89 -8.55
N HIS A 80 12.70 -10.42 -8.14
CA HIS A 80 12.82 -9.22 -7.32
C HIS A 80 12.93 -8.01 -8.26
N GLY A 81 11.84 -7.25 -8.38
CA GLY A 81 11.78 -6.07 -9.22
C GLY A 81 10.55 -5.21 -8.94
N CYS A 82 10.57 -3.95 -9.39
CA CYS A 82 9.50 -2.98 -9.12
C CYS A 82 8.15 -3.47 -9.66
N ALA A 83 8.12 -4.17 -10.80
CA ALA A 83 6.89 -4.68 -11.39
C ALA A 83 6.23 -5.76 -10.51
N GLU A 84 7.01 -6.67 -9.94
CA GLU A 84 6.49 -7.69 -9.03
C GLU A 84 6.06 -7.07 -7.69
N LEU A 85 6.87 -6.15 -7.15
CA LEU A 85 6.52 -5.42 -5.93
C LEU A 85 5.24 -4.59 -6.08
N ALA A 86 5.04 -3.95 -7.25
CA ALA A 86 3.81 -3.24 -7.60
C ALA A 86 2.60 -4.17 -7.60
N ARG A 87 2.72 -5.38 -8.16
CA ARG A 87 1.62 -6.36 -8.13
C ARG A 87 1.22 -6.74 -6.70
N HIS A 88 2.19 -7.01 -5.83
CA HIS A 88 1.94 -7.36 -4.43
C HIS A 88 1.33 -6.19 -3.64
N THR A 89 1.90 -5.00 -3.77
CA THR A 89 1.41 -3.80 -3.07
C THR A 89 0.01 -3.41 -3.55
N ARG A 90 -0.28 -3.44 -4.85
CA ARG A 90 -1.62 -3.18 -5.38
C ARG A 90 -2.65 -4.16 -4.81
N ALA A 91 -2.35 -5.46 -4.76
CA ALA A 91 -3.24 -6.45 -4.16
C ALA A 91 -3.50 -6.19 -2.66
N ARG A 92 -2.46 -5.82 -1.91
CA ARG A 92 -2.59 -5.48 -0.48
C ARG A 92 -3.34 -4.17 -0.25
N ILE A 93 -3.17 -3.16 -1.12
CA ILE A 93 -3.94 -1.92 -1.10
C ILE A 93 -5.42 -2.21 -1.40
N ASP A 94 -5.71 -3.06 -2.38
CA ASP A 94 -7.08 -3.47 -2.69
C ASP A 94 -7.73 -4.21 -1.50
N GLU A 95 -7.01 -5.12 -0.84
CA GLU A 95 -7.49 -5.74 0.41
C GLU A 95 -7.69 -4.73 1.55
N MET A 96 -6.79 -3.75 1.65
CA MET A 96 -6.85 -2.70 2.67
C MET A 96 -8.11 -1.85 2.49
N LEU A 97 -8.39 -1.41 1.27
CA LEU A 97 -9.58 -0.63 0.94
C LEU A 97 -10.86 -1.49 0.96
N GLY A 98 -10.78 -2.75 0.53
CA GLY A 98 -11.92 -3.65 0.38
C GLY A 98 -12.91 -3.23 -0.72
N PRO A 99 -14.16 -3.71 -0.69
CA PRO A 99 -15.17 -3.34 -1.68
C PRO A 99 -15.47 -1.84 -1.67
N ALA A 100 -15.98 -1.29 -2.79
CA ALA A 100 -16.26 0.15 -2.94
C ALA A 100 -17.16 0.72 -1.83
N GLU A 101 -18.07 -0.10 -1.32
CA GLU A 101 -19.05 0.27 -0.29
C GLU A 101 -18.54 0.07 1.16
N GLY A 102 -17.32 -0.45 1.35
CA GLY A 102 -16.86 -0.94 2.66
C GLY A 102 -17.52 -2.27 3.03
N TYR A 103 -16.96 -3.02 3.98
CA TYR A 103 -17.74 -4.12 4.57
C TYR A 103 -18.86 -3.52 5.42
N PRO A 104 -20.11 -4.02 5.34
CA PRO A 104 -21.17 -3.54 6.22
C PRO A 104 -20.73 -3.73 7.68
N ASP A 105 -20.77 -2.64 8.46
CA ASP A 105 -20.68 -2.69 9.93
C ASP A 105 -21.88 -3.54 10.39
N TYR A 106 -21.65 -4.82 10.72
CA TYR A 106 -22.62 -5.71 11.35
C TYR A 106 -22.53 -5.63 12.87
#